data_AF-A0A328TQT7-F1
#
_entry.id   AF-A0A328TQT7-F1
#
_cell.length_a   1.000
_cell.length_b   1.000
_cell.length_c   1.000
_cell.angle_alpha   90.00
_cell.angle_beta   90.00
_cell.angle_gamma   90.00
#
_symmetry.space_group_name_H-M   'P 1'
#
loop_
_entity.id
_entity.type
_entity.pdbx_description
1 polymer ?
#
loop_
_entity_poly.entity_id
_entity_poly.type
_entity_poly.pdbx_seq_one_letter_code
_entity_poly.pdbx_strand_id
1 'polypeptide(L)' 'MREFDLKSLEELLPDTARQIADVIGFPATQRLIERFGGACFPVGRGLRDTGERRLAMLRDVIGDENT' A
#
# COMPACT_ATOMS: atom_id res chain seq x y z
N MET A 1 -18.32 -5.88 0.98
CA MET A 1 -16.92 -6.27 1.23
C MET A 1 -16.84 -6.63 2.70
N ARG A 2 -16.18 -7.73 3.10
CA ARG A 2 -16.04 -8.05 4.53
C ARG A 2 -15.16 -6.96 5.15
N GLU A 3 -15.59 -6.39 6.26
CA GLU A 3 -14.74 -5.54 7.11
C GLU A 3 -13.59 -6.42 7.62
N PHE A 4 -12.41 -6.25 7.05
CA PHE A 4 -11.19 -6.91 7.50
C PHE A 4 -10.45 -5.94 8.40
N ASP A 5 -9.99 -6.40 9.56
CA ASP A 5 -9.07 -5.65 10.41
C ASP A 5 -7.66 -6.24 10.26
N LEU A 6 -6.82 -5.56 9.50
CA LEU A 6 -5.44 -5.98 9.25
C LEU A 6 -4.59 -6.05 10.52
N LYS A 7 -4.91 -5.22 11.52
CA LYS A 7 -4.16 -5.19 12.78
C LYS A 7 -4.36 -6.47 13.58
N SER A 8 -5.59 -6.98 13.65
CA SER A 8 -5.90 -8.23 14.36
C SER A 8 -5.27 -9.48 13.72
N LEU A 9 -4.74 -9.39 12.50
CA LEU A 9 -4.17 -10.51 11.74
C LEU A 9 -2.66 -10.39 11.51
N GLU A 10 -1.99 -9.46 12.18
CA GLU A 10 -0.58 -9.12 11.97
C GLU A 10 0.37 -10.33 11.91
N GLU A 11 0.19 -11.31 12.80
CA GLU A 11 1.02 -12.52 12.87
C GLU A 11 0.86 -13.42 11.63
N LEU A 12 -0.30 -13.36 10.97
CA LEU A 12 -0.61 -14.14 9.77
C LEU A 12 -0.24 -13.42 8.47
N LEU A 13 0.13 -12.14 8.55
CA LEU A 13 0.49 -11.37 7.37
C LEU A 13 1.83 -11.83 6.79
N PRO A 14 2.01 -11.75 5.46
CA PRO A 14 3.33 -11.85 4.86
C PRO A 14 4.26 -10.76 5.39
N ASP A 15 5.56 -11.05 5.46
CA ASP A 15 6.56 -10.09 5.96
C ASP A 15 6.51 -8.73 5.25
N THR A 16 6.30 -8.73 3.93
CA THR A 16 6.16 -7.49 3.16
C THR A 16 4.98 -6.63 3.62
N ALA A 17 3.85 -7.24 3.99
CA ALA A 17 2.68 -6.50 4.44
C ALA A 17 2.90 -5.90 5.85
N ARG A 18 3.58 -6.63 6.73
CA ARG A 18 4.01 -6.12 8.04
C ARG A 18 4.97 -4.93 7.89
N GLN A 19 5.99 -5.07 7.04
CA GLN A 19 6.95 -3.99 6.76
C GLN A 19 6.27 -2.74 6.21
N ILE A 20 5.27 -2.88 5.33
CA ILE A 20 4.50 -1.72 4.84
C ILE A 20 3.71 -1.10 5.99
N ALA A 21 3.04 -1.91 6.83
CA ALA A 21 2.30 -1.41 7.99
C ALA A 21 3.21 -0.70 9.01
N ASP A 22 4.45 -1.11 9.17
CA ASP A 22 5.44 -0.42 10.02
C ASP A 22 5.79 0.98 9.50
N VAL A 23 5.72 1.18 8.18
CA VAL A 23 6.10 2.45 7.54
C VAL A 23 4.92 3.42 7.43
N ILE A 24 3.76 2.95 6.95
CA ILE A 24 2.59 3.81 6.64
C ILE A 24 1.40 3.58 7.57
N GLY A 25 1.49 2.62 8.50
CA GLY A 25 0.43 2.23 9.42
C GLY A 25 -0.62 1.29 8.81
N PHE A 26 -1.19 0.41 9.65
CA PHE A 26 -2.24 -0.54 9.26
C PHE A 26 -3.42 0.07 8.48
N PRO A 27 -3.98 1.26 8.84
CA PRO A 27 -5.11 1.83 8.12
C PRO A 27 -4.79 2.23 6.68
N ALA A 28 -3.55 2.65 6.39
CA ALA A 28 -3.12 2.99 5.03
C ALA A 28 -2.75 1.73 4.25
N THR A 29 -2.08 0.76 4.90
CA THR A 29 -1.79 -0.56 4.32
C THR A 29 -3.06 -1.29 3.91
N GLN A 30 -4.12 -1.19 4.71
CA GLN A 30 -5.42 -1.78 4.36
C GLN A 30 -5.99 -1.19 3.08
N ARG A 31 -6.04 0.14 2.97
CA ARG A 31 -6.48 0.82 1.76
C ARG A 31 -5.64 0.43 0.55
N LEU A 32 -4.33 0.28 0.74
CA LEU A 32 -3.40 -0.16 -0.31
C LEU A 32 -3.73 -1.58 -0.81
N ILE A 33 -3.93 -2.54 0.12
CA ILE A 33 -4.24 -3.93 -0.21
C ILE A 33 -5.66 -4.05 -0.82
N GLU A 34 -6.63 -3.32 -0.31
CA GLU A 34 -7.99 -3.29 -0.88
C GLU A 34 -8.00 -2.73 -2.30
N ARG A 35 -7.16 -1.73 -2.57
CA ARG A 35 -7.13 -1.05 -3.88
C ARG A 35 -6.26 -1.76 -4.91
N PHE A 36 -5.10 -2.28 -4.52
CA PHE A 36 -4.09 -2.84 -5.43
C PHE A 36 -3.78 -4.31 -5.18
N GLY A 37 -4.37 -4.94 -4.17
CA GLY A 37 -4.16 -6.35 -3.86
C GLY A 37 -4.59 -7.27 -5.00
N GLY A 38 -4.10 -8.51 -4.96
CA GLY A 38 -4.36 -9.51 -5.99
C GLY A 38 -3.50 -9.38 -7.25
N ALA A 39 -2.64 -8.35 -7.35
CA ALA A 39 -1.72 -8.16 -8.46
C ALA A 39 -0.38 -7.55 -7.99
N CYS A 40 0.66 -7.67 -8.83
CA CYS A 40 1.93 -6.96 -8.63
C CYS A 40 1.77 -5.49 -9.03
N PHE A 41 2.06 -4.56 -8.12
CA PHE A 41 2.00 -3.12 -8.36
C PHE A 41 3.42 -2.52 -8.44
N PRO A 42 3.97 -2.26 -9.64
CA PRO A 42 5.31 -1.73 -9.77
C PRO A 42 5.35 -0.24 -9.41
N VAL A 43 6.09 0.09 -8.35
CA VAL A 43 6.33 1.47 -7.92
C VAL A 43 7.68 1.94 -8.46
N GLY A 44 7.65 2.99 -9.29
CA GLY A 44 8.86 3.65 -9.76
C GLY A 44 9.35 4.71 -8.77
N ARG A 45 10.66 4.97 -8.72
CA ARG A 45 11.28 5.97 -7.83
C ARG A 45 11.02 7.44 -8.23
N GLY A 46 10.03 7.71 -9.09
CA GLY A 46 9.75 9.07 -9.59
C GLY A 46 10.85 9.70 -10.47
N LEU A 47 11.89 8.95 -10.87
CA LEU A 47 13.01 9.47 -11.65
C LEU A 47 12.73 9.64 -13.15
N ARG A 48 11.61 9.09 -13.63
CA ARG A 48 11.22 9.09 -15.05
C ARG A 48 9.71 9.26 -15.15
N ASP A 49 9.28 10.05 -16.13
CA ASP A 49 7.87 10.38 -16.39
C ASP A 49 7.00 9.14 -16.63
N THR A 50 7.60 8.06 -17.15
CA THR A 50 6.93 6.79 -17.40
C THR A 50 6.34 6.13 -16.15
N GLY A 51 6.82 6.49 -14.96
CA GLY A 51 6.32 6.00 -13.67
C GLY A 51 5.26 6.89 -13.00
N GLU A 52 5.06 8.12 -13.46
CA GLU A 52 4.26 9.12 -12.74
C GLU A 52 2.83 8.69 -12.51
N ARG A 53 2.19 8.06 -13.50
CA ARG A 53 0.79 7.63 -13.36
C ARG A 53 0.58 6.66 -12.20
N ARG A 54 1.50 5.72 -11.98
CA ARG A 54 1.42 4.75 -10.87
C ARG A 54 1.77 5.41 -9.55
N LEU A 55 2.72 6.35 -9.56
CA LEU A 55 3.05 7.13 -8.37
C LEU A 55 1.86 7.99 -7.91
N ALA A 56 1.16 8.64 -8.86
CA ALA A 56 -0.05 9.39 -8.57
C ALA A 56 -1.17 8.51 -8.00
N MET A 57 -1.35 7.29 -8.53
CA MET A 57 -2.29 6.32 -7.97
C MET A 57 -1.93 5.90 -6.54
N LEU A 58 -0.63 5.76 -6.24
CA LEU A 58 -0.19 5.43 -4.89
C LEU A 58 -0.51 6.58 -3.93
N ARG A 59 -0.15 7.82 -4.30
CA ARG A 59 -0.45 9.04 -3.53
C ARG A 59 -1.93 9.21 -3.20
N ASP A 60 -2.81 8.94 -4.16
CA ASP A 60 -4.27 9.01 -3.97
C ASP A 60 -4.76 8.06 -2.85
N VAL A 61 -4.06 6.95 -2.63
CA VAL A 61 -4.50 5.90 -1.69
C VAL A 61 -3.88 6.06 -0.30
N ILE A 62 -2.59 6.37 -0.24
CA ILE A 62 -1.84 6.43 1.03
C ILE A 62 -1.58 7.86 1.51
N GLY A 63 -1.86 8.88 0.69
CA GLY A 63 -1.59 10.29 0.99
C GLY A 63 -0.18 10.72 0.61
N ASP A 64 -0.02 12.02 0.30
CA ASP A 64 1.28 12.61 -0.02
C ASP A 64 2.27 12.55 1.16
N GLU A 65 1.79 12.47 2.41
CA GLU A 65 2.64 12.32 3.59
C GLU A 65 3.39 10.97 3.63
N ASN A 66 2.95 9.99 2.85
CA ASN A 66 3.49 8.63 2.81
C ASN A 66 4.20 8.29 1.49
N THR A 67 4.42 9.27 0.58
CA THR A 67 4.95 9.02 -0.78
C THR A 67 6.11 9.93 -1.17
#